data_AF-A0A962MIZ1-F1
#
_entry.id   AF-A0A962MIZ1-F1
#
_cell.length_a   1.000
_cell.length_b   1.000
_cell.length_c   1.000
_cell.angle_alpha   90.00
_cell.angle_beta   90.00
_cell.angle_gamma   90.00
#
_symmetry.space_group_name_H-M   'P 1'
#
loop_
_entity.id
_entity.type
_entity.pdbx_description
1 polymer ?
#
loop_
_entity_poly.entity_id
_entity_poly.type
_entity_poly.pdbx_seq_one_letter_code
_entity_poly.pdbx_strand_id
1 'polypeptide(L)'
;MPTSLCSGQIAGLAARQLAKNDPAMDYATLIHTEGCGVAFASTREIYAETMVGYADHPLVNTCLFLEHGCEKAHNDYLHSLLAEAGLEAADFGWASVQLDGGIQNVLQKIKGYFAETKVSTPPAGRRRRPFTLALMAEGTVPAAVATTLAQIAQQVVAAGGSVVVANQQPLIQDPLFRHMLGLADVVTPSLAYGQAAIT
;
A
#
# COMPACT_ATOMS: atom_id res chain seq x y z
N MET A 1 8.38 5.83 -0.58
CA MET A 1 7.72 5.66 0.73
C MET A 1 8.60 6.26 1.80
N PRO A 2 8.25 7.41 2.38
CA PRO A 2 8.98 7.91 3.54
C PRO A 2 8.83 6.92 4.70
N THR A 3 9.85 6.76 5.54
CA THR A 3 9.75 5.91 6.73
C THR A 3 9.08 6.63 7.90
N SER A 4 8.99 7.96 7.87
CA SER A 4 8.30 8.80 8.85
C SER A 4 7.89 10.16 8.30
N LEU A 5 7.30 11.01 9.15
CA LEU A 5 6.99 12.39 8.80
C LEU A 5 8.23 13.22 8.45
N CYS A 6 9.38 12.96 9.10
CA CYS A 6 10.62 13.73 8.91
C CYS A 6 11.16 13.61 7.47
N SER A 7 11.02 12.43 6.85
CA SER A 7 11.33 12.22 5.44
C SER A 7 10.16 12.52 4.49
N GLY A 8 8.95 12.71 5.03
CA GLY A 8 7.71 12.89 4.27
C GLY A 8 7.74 14.06 3.30
N GLN A 9 8.19 15.24 3.75
CA GLN A 9 8.25 16.42 2.88
C GLN A 9 9.23 16.22 1.70
N ILE A 10 10.37 15.57 1.97
CA ILE A 10 11.40 15.30 0.96
C ILE A 10 10.91 14.25 -0.03
N ALA A 11 10.24 13.19 0.45
CA ALA A 11 9.59 12.20 -0.41
C ALA A 11 8.55 12.85 -1.33
N GLY A 12 7.71 13.75 -0.80
CA GLY A 12 6.71 14.47 -1.61
C GLY A 12 7.33 15.42 -2.62
N LEU A 13 8.46 16.05 -2.30
CA LEU A 13 9.20 16.86 -3.26
C LEU A 13 9.78 15.97 -4.39
N ALA A 14 10.35 14.82 -4.06
CA ALA A 14 10.90 13.88 -5.03
C ALA A 14 9.80 13.38 -6.00
N ALA A 15 8.66 12.92 -5.48
CA ALA A 15 7.54 12.44 -6.29
C ALA A 15 7.03 13.51 -7.26
N ARG A 16 6.87 14.77 -6.81
CA ARG A 16 6.47 15.88 -7.69
C ARG A 16 7.49 16.17 -8.79
N GLN A 17 8.79 16.12 -8.47
CA GLN A 17 9.85 16.33 -9.47
C GLN A 17 9.90 15.20 -10.49
N LEU A 18 9.70 13.95 -10.06
CA LEU A 18 9.62 12.79 -10.94
C LEU A 18 8.41 12.90 -11.88
N ALA A 19 7.22 13.15 -11.35
CA ALA A 19 5.99 13.30 -12.16
C ALA A 19 6.10 14.45 -13.18
N LYS A 20 6.75 15.56 -12.81
CA LYS A 20 7.00 16.66 -13.75
C LYS A 20 7.94 16.27 -14.89
N ASN A 21 8.94 15.43 -14.62
CA ASN A 21 9.95 15.03 -15.59
C ASN A 21 9.54 13.79 -16.40
N ASP A 22 8.53 13.07 -15.96
CA ASP A 22 8.01 11.86 -16.59
C ASP A 22 6.49 11.78 -16.46
N PRO A 23 5.75 12.46 -17.35
CA PRO A 23 4.30 12.51 -17.29
C PRO A 23 3.61 11.20 -17.69
N ALA A 24 4.35 10.19 -18.17
CA ALA A 24 3.79 8.88 -18.54
C ALA A 24 3.66 7.94 -17.34
N MET A 25 4.24 8.30 -16.18
CA MET A 25 4.25 7.49 -14.97
C MET A 25 3.60 8.23 -13.81
N ASP A 26 2.80 7.50 -13.02
CA ASP A 26 2.23 8.02 -11.78
C ASP A 26 3.19 7.78 -10.60
N TYR A 27 3.48 8.85 -9.85
CA TYR A 27 4.34 8.78 -8.67
C TYR A 27 3.53 9.13 -7.42
N ALA A 28 3.39 8.16 -6.52
CA ALA A 28 2.73 8.34 -5.23
C ALA A 28 3.74 8.46 -4.09
N THR A 29 3.42 9.31 -3.11
CA THR A 29 4.09 9.34 -1.80
C THR A 29 3.06 9.09 -0.71
N LEU A 30 3.43 8.26 0.27
CA LEU A 30 2.57 7.89 1.39
C LEU A 30 3.13 8.57 2.63
N ILE A 31 2.83 9.86 2.79
CA ILE A 31 3.31 10.63 3.93
C ILE A 31 2.45 10.27 5.14
N HIS A 32 3.12 9.94 6.25
CA HIS A 32 2.47 9.40 7.44
C HIS A 32 3.30 9.78 8.68
N THR A 33 2.78 9.54 9.89
CA THR A 33 3.41 10.01 11.16
C THR A 33 3.96 8.90 12.05
N GLU A 34 3.61 7.67 11.74
CA GLU A 34 3.70 6.50 12.60
C GLU A 34 5.14 6.02 12.80
N GLY A 35 6.08 6.35 11.90
CA GLY A 35 7.48 5.88 11.98
C GLY A 35 8.39 6.67 12.93
N CYS A 36 7.86 7.63 13.69
CA CYS A 36 8.63 8.47 14.61
C CYS A 36 7.92 8.68 15.95
N GLY A 37 8.69 9.01 17.00
CA GLY A 37 8.17 9.42 18.31
C GLY A 37 7.75 8.27 19.25
N VAL A 38 6.90 8.59 20.22
CA VAL A 38 6.38 7.64 21.23
C VAL A 38 5.26 6.76 20.68
N ALA A 39 4.51 7.27 19.69
CA ALA A 39 3.37 6.58 19.09
C ALA A 39 3.77 5.34 18.29
N PHE A 40 5.01 5.27 17.79
CA PHE A 40 5.49 4.11 17.03
C PHE A 40 5.33 2.79 17.78
N ALA A 41 5.51 2.77 19.10
CA ALA A 41 5.33 1.54 19.89
C ALA A 41 3.88 1.04 19.86
N SER A 42 2.90 1.94 19.87
CA SER A 42 1.47 1.62 19.82
C SER A 42 0.93 1.38 18.41
N THR A 43 1.64 1.83 17.37
CA THR A 43 1.19 1.72 15.96
C THR A 43 2.07 0.79 15.13
N ARG A 44 3.02 0.08 15.75
CA ARG A 44 4.06 -0.70 15.06
C ARG A 44 3.48 -1.75 14.11
N GLU A 45 2.46 -2.48 14.55
CA GLU A 45 1.83 -3.56 13.77
C GLU A 45 1.12 -2.98 12.54
N ILE A 46 0.23 -2.00 12.76
CA ILE A 46 -0.46 -1.25 11.70
C ILE A 46 0.54 -0.66 10.70
N TYR A 47 1.63 -0.06 11.20
CA TYR A 47 2.70 0.50 10.37
C TYR A 47 3.36 -0.59 9.52
N ALA A 48 3.78 -1.70 10.13
CA ALA A 48 4.48 -2.77 9.44
C ALA A 48 3.63 -3.35 8.30
N GLU A 49 2.39 -3.72 8.59
CA GLU A 49 1.48 -4.29 7.60
C GLU A 49 1.16 -3.29 6.47
N THR A 50 0.94 -2.02 6.82
CA THR A 50 0.68 -0.97 5.83
C THR A 50 1.87 -0.79 4.90
N MET A 51 3.08 -0.66 5.45
CA MET A 51 4.28 -0.39 4.67
C MET A 51 4.63 -1.56 3.74
N VAL A 52 4.59 -2.79 4.25
CA VAL A 52 4.81 -4.01 3.45
C VAL A 52 3.71 -4.17 2.40
N GLY A 53 2.45 -3.95 2.77
CA GLY A 53 1.31 -4.08 1.86
C GLY A 53 1.38 -3.14 0.67
N TYR A 54 1.77 -1.88 0.88
CA TYR A 54 1.99 -0.94 -0.21
C TYR A 54 3.21 -1.30 -1.06
N ALA A 55 4.31 -1.69 -0.43
CA ALA A 55 5.54 -2.04 -1.14
C ALA A 55 5.35 -3.26 -2.06
N ASP A 56 4.55 -4.25 -1.64
CA ASP A 56 4.24 -5.44 -2.43
C ASP A 56 2.93 -5.34 -3.24
N HIS A 57 2.32 -4.16 -3.31
CA HIS A 57 1.06 -4.02 -4.04
C HIS A 57 1.28 -4.28 -5.56
N PRO A 58 0.42 -5.07 -6.25
CA PRO A 58 0.62 -5.43 -7.66
C PRO A 58 0.68 -4.25 -8.64
N LEU A 59 0.06 -3.12 -8.29
CA LEU A 59 0.11 -1.89 -9.10
C LEU A 59 1.37 -1.04 -8.85
N VAL A 60 2.19 -1.37 -7.86
CA VAL A 60 3.42 -0.63 -7.55
C VAL A 60 4.56 -1.25 -8.34
N ASN A 61 4.88 -0.67 -9.49
CA ASN A 61 5.98 -1.16 -10.33
C ASN A 61 7.34 -1.09 -9.63
N THR A 62 7.59 0.02 -8.95
CA THR A 62 8.87 0.32 -8.31
C THR A 62 8.62 1.03 -7.00
N CYS A 63 9.26 0.59 -5.93
CA CYS A 63 9.19 1.22 -4.62
C CYS A 63 10.60 1.57 -4.12
N LEU A 64 10.69 2.70 -3.41
CA LEU A 64 11.90 3.17 -2.73
C LEU A 64 11.51 3.64 -1.33
N PHE A 65 12.27 3.25 -0.32
CA PHE A 65 12.14 3.73 1.05
C PHE A 65 13.09 4.91 1.30
N LEU A 66 12.58 5.94 1.96
CA LEU A 66 13.34 7.14 2.31
C LEU A 66 13.24 7.42 3.80
N GLU A 67 14.34 7.30 4.51
CA GLU A 67 14.45 7.77 5.89
C GLU A 67 15.05 9.17 5.95
N HIS A 68 14.83 9.87 7.07
CA HIS A 68 15.63 11.05 7.38
C HIS A 68 16.97 10.65 8.04
N GLY A 69 16.95 9.61 8.87
CA GLY A 69 18.06 9.07 9.66
C GLY A 69 17.92 9.33 11.19
N CYS A 70 16.88 10.05 11.62
CA CYS A 70 16.58 10.29 13.04
C CYS A 70 15.42 9.42 13.57
N GLU A 71 14.82 8.60 12.71
CA GLU A 71 13.67 7.76 13.01
C GLU A 71 14.01 6.55 13.87
N LYS A 72 12.99 6.01 14.57
CA LYS A 72 13.06 4.65 15.13
C LYS A 72 12.81 3.58 14.07
N ALA A 73 11.98 3.88 13.07
CA ALA A 73 11.78 3.06 11.89
C ALA A 73 12.79 3.46 10.79
N HIS A 74 14.08 3.19 11.03
CA HIS A 74 15.13 3.37 10.03
C HIS A 74 15.06 2.26 8.97
N ASN A 75 15.84 2.40 7.90
CA ASN A 75 15.84 1.47 6.77
C ASN A 75 16.12 0.03 7.21
N ASP A 76 17.00 -0.23 8.20
CA ASP A 76 17.24 -1.60 8.70
C ASP A 76 15.99 -2.25 9.30
N TYR A 77 15.13 -1.46 9.95
CA TYR A 77 13.85 -1.97 10.45
C TYR A 77 12.93 -2.37 9.29
N LEU A 78 12.89 -1.58 8.22
CA LEU A 78 12.12 -1.96 7.03
C LEU A 78 12.73 -3.17 6.30
N HIS A 79 14.05 -3.29 6.27
CA HIS A 79 14.71 -4.50 5.77
C HIS A 79 14.24 -5.75 6.52
N SER A 80 14.17 -5.71 7.86
CA SER A 80 13.68 -6.86 8.63
C SER A 80 12.21 -7.16 8.34
N LEU A 81 11.35 -6.13 8.24
CA LEU A 81 9.94 -6.32 7.93
C LEU A 81 9.69 -6.93 6.55
N LEU A 82 10.44 -6.48 5.54
CA LEU A 82 10.36 -7.05 4.19
C LEU A 82 10.83 -8.50 4.18
N ALA A 83 11.94 -8.80 4.85
CA ALA A 83 12.47 -10.17 4.95
C ALA A 83 11.49 -11.11 5.66
N GLU A 84 10.85 -10.67 6.74
CA GLU A 84 9.79 -11.42 7.45
C GLU A 84 8.58 -11.69 6.54
N ALA A 85 8.28 -10.78 5.61
CA ALA A 85 7.24 -10.95 4.59
C ALA A 85 7.69 -11.79 3.37
N GLY A 86 8.93 -12.27 3.34
CA GLY A 86 9.50 -13.03 2.22
C GLY A 86 9.81 -12.18 0.99
N LEU A 87 10.08 -10.88 1.17
CA LEU A 87 10.43 -9.93 0.12
C LEU A 87 11.93 -9.63 0.17
N GLU A 88 12.57 -9.58 -0.99
CA GLU A 88 14.00 -9.31 -1.09
C GLU A 88 14.26 -7.81 -1.08
N ALA A 89 15.14 -7.37 -0.18
CA ALA A 89 15.50 -5.95 -0.06
C ALA A 89 16.06 -5.35 -1.36
N ALA A 90 16.67 -6.17 -2.21
CA ALA A 90 17.23 -5.78 -3.50
C ALA A 90 16.16 -5.36 -4.52
N ASP A 91 14.88 -5.74 -4.31
CA ASP A 91 13.76 -5.34 -5.16
C ASP A 91 13.31 -3.89 -4.91
N PHE A 92 13.90 -3.23 -3.91
CA PHE A 92 13.52 -1.89 -3.46
C PHE A 92 14.70 -0.91 -3.51
N GLY A 93 14.36 0.36 -3.69
CA GLY A 93 15.31 1.46 -3.56
C GLY A 93 15.45 1.89 -2.11
N TRP A 94 16.63 2.38 -1.75
CA TRP A 94 16.94 2.81 -0.38
C TRP A 94 17.66 4.15 -0.39
N ALA A 95 17.14 5.09 0.39
CA ALA A 95 17.68 6.43 0.50
C ALA A 95 17.59 6.93 1.95
N SER A 96 18.54 7.79 2.32
CA SER A 96 18.63 8.36 3.66
C SER A 96 19.13 9.79 3.56
N VAL A 97 18.35 10.75 4.08
CA VAL A 97 18.72 12.17 4.00
C VAL A 97 20.06 12.44 4.70
N GLN A 98 20.27 11.86 5.88
CA GLN A 98 21.50 12.06 6.64
C GLN A 98 22.69 11.31 6.03
N LEU A 99 22.53 10.04 5.66
CA LEU A 99 23.64 9.24 5.13
C LEU A 99 24.02 9.62 3.70
N ASP A 100 23.08 10.11 2.89
CA ASP A 100 23.33 10.53 1.51
C ASP A 100 23.83 12.00 1.41
N GLY A 101 24.09 12.67 2.54
CA GLY A 101 24.69 14.01 2.54
C GLY A 101 23.70 15.15 2.28
N GLY A 102 22.43 14.96 2.65
CA GLY A 102 21.42 16.01 2.65
C GLY A 102 20.44 15.96 1.47
N ILE A 103 19.52 16.93 1.48
CA ILE A 103 18.32 16.95 0.62
C ILE A 103 18.66 16.93 -0.87
N GLN A 104 19.65 17.71 -1.32
CA GLN A 104 19.94 17.78 -2.75
C GLN A 104 20.49 16.45 -3.29
N ASN A 105 21.42 15.84 -2.56
CA ASN A 105 22.02 14.58 -2.96
C ASN A 105 21.00 13.44 -2.98
N VAL A 106 20.16 13.35 -1.94
CA VAL A 106 19.14 12.30 -1.87
C VAL A 106 18.09 12.44 -2.98
N LEU A 107 17.72 13.68 -3.35
CA LEU A 107 16.82 13.91 -4.49
C LEU A 107 17.43 13.45 -5.82
N GLN A 108 18.74 13.65 -6.01
CA GLN A 108 19.43 13.16 -7.21
C GLN A 108 19.53 11.63 -7.22
N LYS A 109 19.85 11.02 -6.08
CA LYS A 109 19.87 9.56 -5.91
C LYS A 109 18.51 8.93 -6.24
N ILE A 110 17.42 9.50 -5.71
CA ILE A 110 16.05 9.04 -6.00
C ILE A 110 15.75 9.15 -7.50
N LYS A 111 16.12 10.27 -8.13
CA LYS A 111 15.93 10.43 -9.59
C LYS A 111 16.70 9.39 -10.39
N GLY A 112 17.97 9.14 -10.04
CA GLY A 112 18.80 8.12 -10.68
C GLY A 112 18.15 6.73 -10.57
N TYR A 113 17.76 6.35 -9.35
CA TYR A 113 17.10 5.07 -9.09
C TYR A 113 15.84 4.86 -9.97
N PHE A 114 14.92 5.83 -10.01
CA PHE A 114 13.72 5.71 -10.83
C PHE A 114 14.00 5.83 -12.33
N ALA A 115 15.07 6.48 -12.77
CA ALA A 115 15.46 6.51 -14.18
C ALA A 115 16.01 5.16 -14.65
N GLU A 116 16.81 4.49 -13.81
CA GLU A 116 17.40 3.17 -14.08
C GLU A 116 16.35 2.05 -14.01
N THR A 117 15.43 2.13 -13.05
CA THR A 117 14.43 1.07 -12.80
C THR A 117 13.27 1.07 -13.81
N LYS A 118 13.12 2.13 -14.61
CA LYS A 118 12.11 2.20 -15.71
C LYS A 118 12.26 1.09 -16.74
N VAL A 119 13.42 0.44 -16.78
CA VAL A 119 13.71 -0.67 -17.69
C VAL A 119 13.65 -1.99 -16.91
N SER A 120 12.46 -2.42 -16.49
CA SER A 120 12.22 -3.85 -16.23
C SER A 120 10.73 -4.16 -16.17
N THR A 121 10.36 -5.17 -16.95
CA THR A 121 9.23 -6.07 -16.76
C THR A 121 8.93 -6.27 -15.27
N PRO A 122 7.66 -6.40 -14.83
CA PRO A 122 7.33 -6.65 -13.43
C PRO A 122 8.28 -7.71 -12.85
N PRO A 123 8.91 -7.45 -11.67
CA PRO A 123 10.02 -8.26 -11.18
C PRO A 123 9.67 -9.74 -11.27
N ALA A 124 10.53 -10.49 -11.96
CA ALA A 124 10.36 -11.92 -12.19
C ALA A 124 10.34 -12.63 -10.82
N GLY A 125 9.15 -12.95 -10.31
CA GLY A 125 8.99 -13.52 -8.98
C GLY A 125 7.82 -12.95 -8.17
N ARG A 126 7.26 -11.79 -8.55
CA ARG A 126 6.00 -11.36 -7.94
C ARG A 126 4.90 -12.37 -8.28
N ARG A 127 4.44 -13.10 -7.25
CA ARG A 127 3.35 -14.07 -7.37
C ARG A 127 2.20 -13.42 -8.15
N ARG A 128 1.69 -14.09 -9.19
CA ARG A 128 0.41 -13.71 -9.80
C ARG A 128 -0.65 -13.88 -8.73
N ARG A 129 -0.96 -12.79 -8.02
CA ARG A 129 -2.04 -12.75 -7.06
C ARG A 129 -3.36 -12.78 -7.83
N PRO A 130 -4.36 -13.54 -7.37
CA PRO A 130 -5.70 -13.48 -7.94
C PRO A 130 -6.24 -12.04 -7.84
N PHE A 131 -7.07 -11.66 -8.82
CA PHE A 131 -7.64 -10.32 -8.88
C PHE A 131 -8.41 -10.02 -7.60
N THR A 132 -8.09 -8.91 -6.95
CA THR A 132 -8.75 -8.48 -5.72
C THR A 132 -9.42 -7.13 -5.94
N LEU A 133 -10.72 -7.04 -5.64
CA LEU A 133 -11.52 -5.83 -5.74
C LEU A 133 -11.91 -5.35 -4.34
N ALA A 134 -11.50 -4.13 -3.98
CA ALA A 134 -12.00 -3.47 -2.78
C ALA A 134 -13.27 -2.69 -3.11
N LEU A 135 -14.33 -2.84 -2.30
CA LEU A 135 -15.57 -2.07 -2.40
C LEU A 135 -15.74 -1.19 -1.17
N MET A 136 -16.02 0.09 -1.42
CA MET A 136 -16.28 1.09 -0.39
C MET A 136 -17.52 1.89 -0.79
N ALA A 137 -18.34 2.27 0.20
CA ALA A 137 -19.50 3.13 -0.03
C ALA A 137 -19.67 4.03 1.18
N GLU A 138 -19.80 5.34 0.96
CA GLU A 138 -20.05 6.30 2.02
C GLU A 138 -21.52 6.75 2.02
N GLY A 139 -22.08 6.91 3.22
CA GLY A 139 -23.47 7.33 3.39
C GLY A 139 -24.49 6.23 3.08
N THR A 140 -25.72 6.65 2.73
CA THR A 140 -26.82 5.73 2.42
C THR A 140 -26.56 5.01 1.11
N VAL A 141 -26.69 3.68 1.09
CA VAL A 141 -26.55 2.86 -0.12
C VAL A 141 -27.93 2.63 -0.75
N PRO A 142 -28.22 3.20 -1.94
CA PRO A 142 -29.47 2.91 -2.63
C PRO A 142 -29.57 1.43 -3.04
N ALA A 143 -30.77 0.86 -3.03
CA ALA A 143 -30.98 -0.56 -3.36
C ALA A 143 -30.40 -0.96 -4.74
N ALA A 144 -30.50 -0.08 -5.74
CA ALA A 144 -29.91 -0.30 -7.06
C ALA A 144 -28.38 -0.40 -7.03
N VAL A 145 -27.72 0.40 -6.18
CA VAL A 145 -26.26 0.37 -5.99
C VAL A 145 -25.86 -0.91 -5.25
N ALA A 146 -26.57 -1.26 -4.16
CA ALA A 146 -26.32 -2.50 -3.42
C ALA A 146 -26.45 -3.73 -4.34
N THR A 147 -27.49 -3.77 -5.17
CA THR A 147 -27.71 -4.84 -6.16
C THR A 147 -26.56 -4.94 -7.16
N THR A 148 -26.17 -3.80 -7.73
CA THR A 148 -25.11 -3.76 -8.76
C THR A 148 -23.75 -4.18 -8.18
N LEU A 149 -23.40 -3.68 -6.99
CA LEU A 149 -22.15 -4.03 -6.33
C LEU A 149 -22.13 -5.52 -5.91
N ALA A 150 -23.26 -6.07 -5.46
CA ALA A 150 -23.36 -7.50 -5.16
C ALA A 150 -23.16 -8.37 -6.42
N GLN A 151 -23.75 -7.99 -7.55
CA GLN A 151 -23.57 -8.69 -8.83
C GLN A 151 -22.11 -8.66 -9.29
N ILE A 152 -21.45 -7.50 -9.20
CA ILE A 152 -20.02 -7.36 -9.50
C ILE A 152 -19.20 -8.27 -8.59
N ALA A 153 -19.48 -8.26 -7.29
CA ALA A 153 -18.76 -9.09 -6.33
C ALA A 153 -18.91 -10.59 -6.63
N GLN A 154 -20.12 -11.06 -6.96
CA GLN A 154 -20.35 -12.45 -7.39
C GLN A 154 -19.56 -12.80 -8.66
N GLN A 155 -19.53 -11.91 -9.66
CA GLN A 155 -18.78 -12.14 -10.89
C GLN A 155 -17.27 -12.24 -10.64
N VAL A 156 -16.73 -11.37 -9.77
CA VAL A 156 -15.32 -11.42 -9.37
C VAL A 156 -14.98 -12.73 -8.69
N VAL A 157 -15.79 -13.16 -7.72
CA VAL A 157 -15.58 -14.42 -7.00
C VAL A 157 -15.74 -15.63 -7.93
N ALA A 158 -16.74 -15.62 -8.82
CA ALA A 158 -16.95 -16.68 -9.81
C ALA A 158 -15.78 -16.81 -10.80
N ALA A 159 -15.06 -15.73 -11.07
CA ALA A 159 -13.85 -15.71 -11.89
C ALA A 159 -12.57 -16.12 -11.12
N GLY A 160 -12.68 -16.49 -9.83
CA GLY A 160 -11.55 -16.87 -8.98
C GLY A 160 -10.82 -15.69 -8.34
N GLY A 161 -11.42 -14.49 -8.35
CA GLY A 161 -10.94 -13.32 -7.63
C GLY A 161 -11.46 -13.23 -6.19
N SER A 162 -11.06 -12.18 -5.50
CA SER A 162 -11.44 -11.87 -4.12
C SER A 162 -12.11 -10.50 -4.04
N VAL A 163 -13.05 -10.35 -3.11
CA VAL A 163 -13.69 -9.05 -2.82
C VAL A 163 -13.43 -8.69 -1.37
N VAL A 164 -12.94 -7.47 -1.14
CA VAL A 164 -12.68 -6.93 0.20
C VAL A 164 -13.64 -5.78 0.46
N VAL A 165 -14.37 -5.86 1.56
CA VAL A 165 -15.24 -4.78 2.03
C VAL A 165 -14.87 -4.47 3.47
N ALA A 166 -14.69 -3.19 3.79
CA ALA A 166 -14.36 -2.81 5.15
C ALA A 166 -15.57 -3.04 6.08
N ASN A 167 -15.33 -3.68 7.23
CA ASN A 167 -16.38 -4.14 8.15
C ASN A 167 -17.27 -2.99 8.70
N GLN A 168 -16.72 -1.78 8.77
CA GLN A 168 -17.40 -0.59 9.30
C GLN A 168 -18.16 0.21 8.22
N GLN A 169 -18.21 -0.27 6.97
CA GLN A 169 -18.84 0.47 5.87
C GLN A 169 -20.33 0.16 5.74
N PRO A 170 -21.18 1.14 5.39
CA PRO A 170 -22.61 0.94 5.12
C PRO A 170 -22.92 -0.22 4.17
N LEU A 171 -22.07 -0.47 3.17
CA LEU A 171 -22.28 -1.52 2.17
C LEU A 171 -22.37 -2.92 2.77
N ILE A 172 -21.45 -3.29 3.69
CA ILE A 172 -21.48 -4.63 4.30
C ILE A 172 -22.62 -4.77 5.30
N GLN A 173 -23.13 -3.65 5.82
CA GLN A 173 -24.27 -3.62 6.73
C GLN A 173 -25.62 -3.65 5.98
N ASP A 174 -25.63 -3.39 4.67
CA ASP A 174 -26.84 -3.42 3.86
C ASP A 174 -27.41 -4.86 3.76
N PRO A 175 -28.69 -5.09 4.13
CA PRO A 175 -29.29 -6.43 4.08
C PRO A 175 -29.40 -7.00 2.68
N LEU A 176 -29.69 -6.18 1.66
CA LEU A 176 -29.86 -6.64 0.29
C LEU A 176 -28.51 -7.11 -0.28
N PHE A 177 -27.45 -6.33 -0.07
CA PHE A 177 -26.08 -6.70 -0.46
C PHE A 177 -25.68 -8.05 0.16
N ARG A 178 -25.86 -8.21 1.48
CA ARG A 178 -25.54 -9.46 2.18
C ARG A 178 -26.36 -10.65 1.69
N HIS A 179 -27.67 -10.46 1.55
CA HIS A 179 -28.57 -11.49 1.07
C HIS A 179 -28.17 -12.01 -0.31
N MET A 180 -27.86 -11.10 -1.24
CA MET A 180 -27.40 -11.47 -2.58
C MET A 180 -26.07 -12.24 -2.55
N LEU A 181 -25.16 -11.91 -1.64
CA LEU A 181 -23.89 -12.62 -1.47
C LEU A 181 -24.01 -13.91 -0.65
N GLY A 182 -25.20 -14.27 -0.14
CA GLY A 182 -25.38 -15.43 0.72
C GLY A 182 -24.65 -15.31 2.08
N LEU A 183 -24.41 -14.07 2.53
CA LEU A 183 -23.76 -13.80 3.81
C LEU A 183 -24.78 -13.87 4.95
N ALA A 184 -24.30 -14.15 6.16
CA ALA A 184 -25.12 -14.13 7.36
C ALA A 184 -25.60 -12.71 7.72
N ASP A 185 -26.67 -12.64 8.53
CA ASP A 185 -27.21 -11.39 9.09
C ASP A 185 -26.24 -10.67 10.03
N VAL A 186 -25.19 -11.34 10.48
CA VAL A 186 -24.05 -10.73 11.17
C VAL A 186 -22.79 -11.24 10.48
N VAL A 187 -22.03 -10.32 9.89
CA VAL A 187 -20.78 -10.63 9.20
C VAL A 187 -19.63 -10.36 10.16
N THR A 188 -18.81 -11.38 10.43
CA THR A 188 -17.54 -11.21 11.15
C THR A 188 -16.41 -10.96 10.15
N PRO A 189 -15.43 -10.09 10.46
CA PRO A 189 -14.27 -9.89 9.60
C PRO A 189 -13.57 -11.20 9.27
N SER A 190 -13.34 -11.45 7.98
CA SER A 190 -12.55 -12.59 7.49
C SER A 190 -11.06 -12.27 7.36
N LEU A 191 -10.69 -10.99 7.47
CA LEU A 191 -9.32 -10.50 7.42
C LEU A 191 -9.08 -9.57 8.61
N ALA A 192 -7.90 -9.68 9.21
CA ALA A 192 -7.38 -8.67 10.12
C ALA A 192 -7.03 -7.38 9.36
N TYR A 193 -6.76 -6.30 10.10
CA TYR A 193 -6.16 -5.11 9.51
C TYR A 193 -4.89 -5.48 8.76
N GLY A 194 -4.62 -4.87 7.60
CA GLY A 194 -3.38 -5.06 6.84
C GLY A 194 -3.13 -6.48 6.27
N GLN A 195 -3.94 -7.47 6.64
CA GLN A 195 -3.78 -8.85 6.20
C GLN A 195 -4.07 -8.97 4.70
N ALA A 196 -3.16 -9.63 3.98
CA ALA A 196 -3.38 -9.96 2.57
C ALA A 196 -4.55 -10.95 2.44
N ALA A 197 -5.46 -10.68 1.51
CA ALA A 197 -6.46 -11.66 1.10
C ALA A 197 -5.73 -12.83 0.40
N ILE A 198 -5.60 -13.95 1.09
CA ILE A 198 -5.04 -15.19 0.53
C ILE A 198 -6.23 -16.04 0.10
N THR A 199 -6.31 -16.32 -1.20
CA THR A 199 -7.20 -17.33 -1.79
C THR A 199 -6.42 -18.58 -2.16
#